data_AF-A0A9D9I0D9-F1
#
_entry.id   AF-A0A9D9I0D9-F1
#
_cell.length_a   1.000
_cell.length_b   1.000
_cell.length_c   1.000
_cell.angle_alpha   90.00
_cell.angle_beta   90.00
_cell.angle_gamma   90.00
#
_symmetry.space_group_name_H-M   'P 1'
#
loop_
_entity.id
_entity.type
_entity.pdbx_description
1 polymer ?
#
loop_
_entity_poly.entity_id
_entity_poly.type
_entity_poly.pdbx_seq_one_letter_code
_entity_poly.pdbx_strand_id
1 'polypeptide(L)' 'FMDSSGIGMLLNRYKQVKRLGGNLYLTGCSKGILRIIKLSGLEKIVKITHSIDDIL' A
#
# COMPACT_ATOMS: atom_id res chain seq x y z
N PHE A 1 8.66 2.12 -9.95
CA PHE A 1 8.53 0.81 -10.62
C PHE A 1 8.23 -0.24 -9.56
N MET A 2 7.49 -1.30 -9.87
CA MET A 2 7.13 -2.37 -8.93
C MET A 2 6.89 -3.66 -9.71
N ASP A 3 7.38 -4.77 -9.18
CA ASP A 3 7.19 -6.13 -9.71
C ASP A 3 6.43 -7.00 -8.70
N SER A 4 6.34 -8.31 -8.97
CA SER A 4 5.70 -9.28 -8.08
C SER A 4 6.33 -9.34 -6.68
N SER A 5 7.65 -9.11 -6.58
CA SER A 5 8.35 -9.10 -5.29
C SER A 5 7.94 -7.89 -4.44
N GLY A 6 7.77 -6.72 -5.06
CA GLY A 6 7.26 -5.52 -4.38
C GLY A 6 5.83 -5.68 -3.85
N ILE A 7 4.96 -6.35 -4.62
CA ILE A 7 3.60 -6.69 -4.19
C ILE A 7 3.63 -7.62 -2.97
N GLY A 8 4.43 -8.68 -3.03
CA GLY A 8 4.59 -9.64 -1.93
C GLY A 8 5.14 -8.98 -0.65
N MET A 9 6.13 -8.09 -0.80
CA MET A 9 6.67 -7.32 0.31
C MET A 9 5.60 -6.44 0.97
N LEU A 10 4.83 -5.70 0.17
CA LEU A 10 3.78 -4.81 0.65
C LEU A 10 2.70 -5.59 1.43
N LEU A 11 2.27 -6.75 0.91
CA LEU A 11 1.33 -7.64 1.58
C LEU A 11 1.88 -8.13 2.94
N ASN A 12 3.15 -8.52 2.98
CA ASN A 12 3.79 -8.95 4.23
C ASN A 12 3.90 -7.82 5.25
N ARG A 13 4.13 -6.58 4.81
CA ARG A 13 4.16 -5.41 5.70
C ARG A 13 2.78 -5.08 6.24
N TYR A 14 1.75 -5.11 5.39
CA TYR A 14 0.36 -4.94 5.82
C TYR A 14 -0.01 -5.94 6.93
N LYS A 15 0.28 -7.24 6.73
CA LYS A 15 -0.01 -8.28 7.74
C LYS A 15 0.70 -8.01 9.07
N GLN A 16 1.97 -7.59 9.03
CA GLN A 16 2.73 -7.27 10.24
C GLN A 16 2.16 -6.08 10.99
N VAL A 17 1.91 -4.97 10.29
CA VAL A 17 1.34 -3.75 10.89
C VAL A 17 -0.04 -4.03 11.47
N LYS A 18 -0.89 -4.75 10.73
CA LYS A 18 -2.23 -5.11 11.19
C LYS A 18 -2.20 -5.99 12.44
N ARG A 19 -1.27 -6.95 12.52
CA ARG A 19 -1.07 -7.81 13.70
C ARG A 19 -0.67 -7.01 14.94
N LEU A 20 0.03 -5.89 14.76
CA LEU A 20 0.40 -4.98 15.85
C LEU A 20 -0.70 -3.95 16.18
N GLY A 21 -1.88 -4.06 15.58
CA GLY A 21 -2.98 -3.10 15.76
C GLY A 21 -2.78 -1.76 15.03
N GLY A 22 -1.73 -1.64 14.22
CA GLY A 22 -1.42 -0.42 13.47
C GLY A 22 -2.21 -0.28 12.17
N ASN A 23 -2.09 0.91 11.58
CA ASN A 23 -2.61 1.23 10.25
C ASN A 23 -1.45 1.43 9.27
N LEU A 24 -1.61 0.93 8.04
CA LEU A 24 -0.65 1.13 6.94
C LEU A 24 -1.27 2.03 5.89
N TYR A 25 -0.56 3.10 5.53
CA TYR A 25 -0.94 4.05 4.49
C TYR A 25 0.15 4.10 3.43
N LEU A 26 -0.27 4.23 2.17
CA LEU A 26 0.59 4.49 1.04
C LEU A 26 0.34 5.90 0.56
N THR A 27 1.40 6.68 0.39
CA THR A 27 1.35 8.05 -0.13
C THR A 27 2.36 8.20 -1.27
N GLY A 28 2.23 9.26 -2.07
CA GLY A 28 3.15 9.54 -3.18
C GLY A 28 3.18 8.48 -4.29
N CYS A 29 2.14 7.65 -4.42
CA CYS A 29 2.07 6.61 -5.44
C CYS A 29 1.88 7.22 -6.83
N SER A 30 2.79 6.90 -7.76
CA SER A 30 2.62 7.31 -9.17
C SER A 30 1.44 6.57 -9.82
N LYS A 31 0.91 7.12 -10.93
CA LYS A 31 -0.19 6.50 -11.69
C LYS A 31 0.10 5.03 -12.06
N GLY A 32 1.34 4.71 -12.41
CA GLY A 32 1.75 3.34 -12.72
C GLY A 32 1.67 2.40 -11.51
N ILE A 33 2.12 2.85 -10.34
CA ILE A 33 2.04 2.08 -9.10
C ILE A 33 0.58 1.89 -8.67
N LEU A 34 -0.25 2.94 -8.76
CA LEU A 34 -1.68 2.84 -8.48
C LEU A 34 -2.38 1.81 -9.36
N ARG A 35 -2.02 1.75 -10.66
CA ARG A 35 -2.54 0.74 -11.58
C ARG A 35 -2.11 -0.67 -11.18
N ILE A 36 -0.85 -0.87 -10.79
CA ILE A 36 -0.34 -2.17 -10.33
C ILE A 36 -1.08 -2.62 -9.06
N ILE A 37 -1.25 -1.72 -8.08
CA ILE A 37 -1.99 -1.98 -6.84
C ILE A 37 -3.42 -2.43 -7.17
N LYS A 38 -4.11 -1.68 -8.05
CA LYS A 38 -5.48 -1.97 -8.47
C LYS A 38 -5.61 -3.31 -9.19
N LEU A 39 -4.69 -3.62 -10.10
CA LEU A 39 -4.68 -4.90 -10.83
C LEU A 39 -4.38 -6.07 -9.89
N SER A 40 -3.65 -5.84 -8.81
CA SER A 40 -3.29 -6.87 -7.83
C SER A 40 -4.37 -7.10 -6.76
N GLY A 41 -5.47 -6.33 -6.77
CA GLY A 41 -6.51 -6.37 -5.74
C GLY A 41 -6.08 -5.81 -4.38
N LEU A 42 -4.89 -5.20 -4.31
CA LEU A 42 -4.31 -4.69 -3.07
C LEU A 42 -5.02 -3.43 -2.57
N GLU A 43 -5.71 -2.70 -3.45
CA GLU A 43 -6.49 -1.50 -3.09
C GLU A 43 -7.57 -1.77 -2.03
N LYS A 44 -7.96 -3.04 -1.84
CA LYS A 44 -8.91 -3.47 -0.81
C LYS A 44 -8.28 -3.58 0.59
N ILE A 45 -6.95 -3.65 0.68
CA ILE A 45 -6.23 -3.86 1.95
C ILE A 45 -5.30 -2.71 2.33
N VAL A 46 -4.78 -1.95 1.37
CA VAL A 46 -3.94 -0.77 1.64
C VAL A 46 -4.74 0.51 1.52
N LYS A 47 -4.58 1.43 2.47
CA LYS A 47 -5.15 2.78 2.39
C LYS A 47 -4.21 3.67 1.58
N ILE A 48 -4.72 4.32 0.54
CA ILE A 48 -3.96 5.23 -0.33
C ILE A 48 -4.33 6.67 0.04
N THR A 49 -3.33 7.52 0.15
CA THR A 49 -3.41 8.93 0.57
C THR A 49 -2.59 9.79 -0.39
N HIS A 50 -2.85 11.09 -0.41
CA HIS A 50 -2.15 12.03 -1.28
C HIS A 50 -0.86 12.55 -0.64
N SER A 51 -0.89 12.79 0.67
CA SER A 51 0.22 13.34 1.45
C SER A 51 0.35 12.65 2.81
N ILE A 52 1.42 12.96 3.55
CA ILE A 52 1.55 12.53 4.95
C ILE A 52 0.57 13.31 5.83
N ASP A 53 0.34 14.59 5.51
CA ASP A 53 -0.56 15.49 6.22
C ASP A 53 -2.02 15.00 6.24
N ASP A 54 -2.44 14.17 5.27
CA ASP A 54 -3.78 13.57 5.23
C ASP A 54 -4.04 12.57 6.38
N ILE A 55 -2.98 12.15 7.09
CA ILE A 55 -3.02 11.07 8.09
C ILE A 55 -2.68 11.58 9.51
N LEU A 56 -2.06 12.76 9.61
CA LEU A 56 -1.70 13.41 10.89
C LEU A 56 -2.93 14.07 11.53
#